data_AF-A0A1F8QY56-F1
#
_entry.id   AF-A0A1F8QY56-F1
#
_cell.length_a   1.000
_cell.length_b   1.000
_cell.length_c   1.000
_cell.angle_alpha   90.00
_cell.angle_beta   90.00
_cell.angle_gamma   90.00
#
_symmetry.space_group_name_H-M   'P 1'
#
loop_
_entity.id
_entity.type
_entity.pdbx_description
1 polymer ?
#
loop_
_entity_poly.entity_id
_entity_poly.type
_entity_poly.pdbx_seq_one_letter_code
_entity_poly.pdbx_strand_id
1 'polypeptide(L)'
;MHERLTTAIPEEGVTDLRALGLNERQIEALRLMVNEGVRLTSGEYQNRFRVARNTASRDLAGLAKTCWVLKEGTGKGTRYRAA
;
A
#
# COMPACT_ATOMS: atom_id res chain seq x y z
N MET A 1 11.68 39.07 -22.09
CA MET A 1 10.51 38.23 -22.42
C MET A 1 10.56 37.03 -21.49
N HIS A 2 9.63 36.96 -20.55
CA HIS A 2 9.56 35.91 -19.53
C HIS A 2 9.00 34.64 -20.16
N GLU A 3 9.73 33.53 -20.09
CA GLU A 3 9.13 32.21 -20.22
C GLU A 3 9.65 31.34 -19.07
N ARG A 4 8.89 31.34 -17.96
CA ARG A 4 9.08 30.40 -16.86
C ARG A 4 8.34 29.12 -17.24
N LEU A 5 9.04 28.15 -17.79
CA LEU A 5 8.55 26.77 -17.94
C LEU A 5 8.55 26.08 -16.57
N THR A 6 7.57 26.40 -15.71
CA THR A 6 7.42 25.72 -14.41
C THR A 6 6.01 25.22 -14.20
N THR A 7 5.49 24.32 -15.05
CA THR A 7 4.31 23.50 -14.69
C THR A 7 4.13 22.25 -15.57
N ALA A 8 5.11 21.35 -15.65
CA ALA A 8 4.87 20.05 -16.33
C ALA A 8 5.70 18.87 -15.83
N ILE A 9 6.42 19.01 -14.71
CA ILE A 9 7.11 17.89 -14.08
C ILE A 9 6.20 17.46 -12.92
N PRO A 10 5.55 16.28 -12.94
CA PRO A 10 4.99 15.72 -11.73
C PRO A 10 6.16 15.62 -10.75
N GLU A 11 6.07 16.28 -9.60
CA GLU A 11 7.15 16.26 -8.62
C GLU A 11 7.57 14.81 -8.41
N GLU A 12 8.85 14.51 -8.67
CA GLU A 12 9.39 13.17 -8.57
C GLU A 12 8.99 12.59 -7.20
N GLY A 13 8.15 11.54 -7.20
CA GLY A 13 7.64 10.92 -5.98
C GLY A 13 6.13 11.04 -5.74
N VAL A 14 5.37 11.80 -6.53
CA VAL A 14 3.90 11.81 -6.41
C VAL A 14 3.29 10.70 -7.27
N THR A 15 2.90 9.60 -6.64
CA THR A 15 2.20 8.50 -7.32
C THR A 15 0.71 8.50 -6.96
N ASP A 16 -0.17 8.60 -7.97
CA ASP A 16 -1.60 8.41 -7.76
C ASP A 16 -1.91 6.92 -7.56
N LEU A 17 -2.04 6.53 -6.29
CA LEU A 17 -2.29 5.16 -5.90
C LEU A 17 -3.65 4.63 -6.35
N ARG A 18 -4.65 5.51 -6.55
CA ARG A 18 -5.98 5.11 -7.03
C ARG A 18 -5.93 4.73 -8.51
N ALA A 19 -5.13 5.46 -9.29
CA ALA A 19 -4.90 5.15 -10.72
C ALA A 19 -4.24 3.78 -10.94
N LEU A 20 -3.53 3.27 -9.93
CA LEU A 20 -2.92 1.93 -9.93
C LEU A 20 -3.89 0.81 -9.50
N GLY A 21 -5.17 1.15 -9.29
CA GLY A 21 -6.20 0.18 -8.91
C GLY A 21 -6.16 -0.23 -7.43
N LEU A 22 -5.42 0.50 -6.59
CA LEU A 22 -5.48 0.28 -5.15
C LEU A 22 -6.75 0.89 -4.57
N ASN A 23 -7.45 0.12 -3.74
CA ASN A 23 -8.58 0.63 -2.97
C ASN A 23 -8.12 1.43 -1.75
N GLU A 24 -9.05 2.14 -1.12
CA GLU A 24 -8.74 3.05 -0.01
C GLU A 24 -8.07 2.36 1.18
N ARG A 25 -8.45 1.12 1.50
CA ARG A 25 -7.84 0.35 2.60
C ARG A 25 -6.42 -0.06 2.27
N GLN A 26 -6.18 -0.44 1.01
CA GLN A 26 -4.84 -0.78 0.53
C GLN A 26 -3.92 0.43 0.54
N ILE A 27 -4.42 1.59 0.10
CA ILE A 27 -3.69 2.86 0.14
C ILE A 27 -3.29 3.22 1.57
N GLU A 28 -4.23 3.16 2.51
CA GLU A 28 -3.94 3.46 3.91
C GLU A 28 -2.96 2.44 4.52
N ALA A 29 -3.12 1.15 4.24
CA ALA A 29 -2.17 0.14 4.69
C ALA A 29 -0.76 0.37 4.15
N LEU A 30 -0.63 0.73 2.86
CA LEU A 30 0.65 1.08 2.26
C LEU A 30 1.25 2.33 2.91
N ARG A 31 0.44 3.36 3.16
CA ARG A 31 0.85 4.59 3.87
C ARG A 31 1.44 4.26 5.24
N LEU A 32 0.76 3.42 6.03
CA LEU A 32 1.24 2.97 7.34
C LEU A 32 2.56 2.19 7.23
N MET A 33 2.68 1.32 6.22
CA MET A 33 3.90 0.54 6.02
C MET A 33 5.10 1.43 5.66
N VAL A 34 4.91 2.39 4.76
CA VAL A 34 5.99 3.25 4.23
C VAL A 34 6.36 4.34 5.25
N ASN A 35 5.37 5.04 5.80
CA ASN A 35 5.62 6.22 6.64
C ASN A 35 5.88 5.87 8.10
N GLU A 36 5.26 4.79 8.60
CA GLU A 36 5.30 4.43 10.03
C GLU A 36 6.05 3.11 10.27
N GLY A 37 6.55 2.44 9.21
CA GLY A 37 7.29 1.18 9.32
C GLY A 37 6.45 0.01 9.82
N VAL A 38 5.12 0.13 9.80
CA VAL A 38 4.18 -0.87 10.31
C VAL A 38 4.28 -2.15 9.48
N ARG A 39 4.26 -3.30 10.15
CA ARG A 39 4.09 -4.60 9.51
C ARG A 39 2.70 -5.12 9.84
N LEU A 40 2.01 -5.68 8.85
CA LEU A 40 0.66 -6.20 9.04
C LEU A 40 0.59 -7.68 8.73
N THR A 41 0.02 -8.44 9.65
CA THR A 41 -0.56 -9.76 9.38
C THR A 41 -1.99 -9.60 8.84
N SER A 42 -2.54 -10.68 8.29
CA SER A 42 -3.95 -10.70 7.90
C SER A 42 -4.89 -10.45 9.10
N GLY A 43 -4.53 -10.88 10.31
CA GLY A 43 -5.33 -10.64 11.52
C GLY A 43 -5.33 -9.17 11.93
N GLU A 44 -4.16 -8.53 11.96
CA GLU A 44 -4.04 -7.10 12.28
C GLU A 44 -4.76 -6.24 11.24
N TYR A 45 -4.67 -6.60 9.96
CA TYR A 45 -5.42 -5.92 8.90
C TYR A 45 -6.94 -6.03 9.09
N GLN A 46 -7.45 -7.23 9.39
CA GLN A 46 -8.87 -7.43 9.67
C GLN A 46 -9.35 -6.57 10.83
N ASN A 47 -8.60 -6.53 11.93
CA ASN A 47 -8.96 -5.76 13.12
C ASN A 47 -8.92 -4.26 12.86
N ARG A 48 -7.88 -3.77 12.17
CA ARG A 48 -7.70 -2.35 11.86
C ARG A 48 -8.77 -1.82 10.91
N PHE A 49 -9.07 -2.56 9.84
CA PHE A 49 -10.01 -2.11 8.82
C PHE A 49 -11.42 -2.69 8.97
N ARG A 50 -11.66 -3.49 10.03
CA ARG A 50 -12.93 -4.17 10.33
C ARG A 50 -13.50 -4.93 9.12
N VAL A 51 -12.64 -5.70 8.46
CA VAL A 51 -13.02 -6.51 7.29
C VAL A 51 -12.91 -7.99 7.58
N ALA A 52 -13.68 -8.80 6.84
CA ALA A 52 -13.57 -10.25 6.91
C ALA A 52 -12.21 -10.74 6.37
N ARG A 53 -11.79 -11.93 6.83
CA ARG A 53 -10.56 -12.60 6.40
C ARG A 53 -10.37 -12.66 4.89
N ASN A 54 -11.41 -13.00 4.14
CA ASN A 54 -11.33 -13.10 2.68
C ASN A 54 -11.06 -11.75 2.03
N THR A 55 -11.65 -10.66 2.54
CA THR A 55 -11.39 -9.29 2.06
C THR A 55 -9.95 -8.88 2.39
N ALA A 56 -9.50 -9.08 3.63
CA ALA A 56 -8.13 -8.78 4.02
C ALA A 56 -7.11 -9.57 3.18
N SER A 57 -7.38 -10.86 2.93
CA SER A 57 -6.52 -11.71 2.10
C SER A 57 -6.41 -11.18 0.67
N ARG A 58 -7.53 -10.79 0.04
CA ARG A 58 -7.52 -10.21 -1.31
C ARG A 58 -6.82 -8.85 -1.36
N ASP A 59 -7.11 -7.97 -0.41
CA ASP A 59 -6.48 -6.64 -0.33
C ASP A 59 -4.95 -6.78 -0.16
N LEU A 60 -4.49 -7.58 0.79
CA LEU A 60 -3.06 -7.81 1.05
C LEU A 60 -2.37 -8.53 -0.11
N ALA A 61 -3.04 -9.48 -0.76
CA ALA A 61 -2.52 -10.11 -1.97
C ALA A 61 -2.41 -9.11 -3.13
N GLY A 62 -3.36 -8.18 -3.26
CA GLY A 62 -3.29 -7.09 -4.23
C GLY A 62 -2.10 -6.16 -3.97
N LEU A 63 -1.86 -5.81 -2.69
CA LEU A 63 -0.68 -5.03 -2.30
C LEU A 63 0.62 -5.75 -2.59
N ALA A 64 0.72 -7.06 -2.29
CA ALA A 64 1.93 -7.83 -2.57
C ALA A 64 2.18 -8.10 -4.07
N LYS A 65 1.20 -7.84 -4.94
CA LYS A 65 1.42 -7.81 -6.40
C LYS A 65 2.08 -6.52 -6.86
N THR A 66 2.07 -5.48 -6.04
CA THR A 66 2.86 -4.27 -6.27
C THR A 66 4.31 -4.53 -5.90
N CYS A 67 5.24 -3.77 -6.48
CA CYS A 67 6.65 -3.81 -6.09
C CYS A 67 6.94 -3.05 -4.77
N TRP A 68 5.92 -2.54 -4.08
CA TRP A 68 6.07 -1.69 -2.90
C TRP A 68 5.84 -2.41 -1.57
N VAL A 69 5.27 -3.61 -1.62
CA VAL A 69 4.97 -4.40 -0.42
C VAL A 69 5.60 -5.77 -0.54
N LEU A 70 6.41 -6.14 0.45
CA LEU A 70 6.99 -7.46 0.58
C LEU A 70 6.13 -8.32 1.49
N LYS A 71 5.88 -9.55 1.04
CA LYS A 71 5.24 -10.60 1.82
C LYS A 71 6.32 -11.49 2.44
N GLU A 72 6.38 -11.53 3.76
CA GLU A 72 7.33 -12.31 4.54
C GLU A 72 6.63 -13.50 5.21
N GLY A 73 7.17 -14.70 5.01
CA GLY A 73 6.68 -15.93 5.64
C GLY A 73 5.56 -16.65 4.89
N THR A 74 5.13 -17.78 5.47
CA THR A 74 4.11 -18.67 4.91
C THR A 74 3.05 -19.02 5.97
N GLY A 75 1.80 -19.18 5.54
CA GLY A 75 0.70 -19.58 6.43
C GLY A 75 0.33 -18.54 7.50
N LYS A 76 0.08 -19.00 8.73
CA LYS A 76 -0.40 -18.15 9.85
C LYS A 76 0.59 -17.06 10.27
N GLY A 77 1.87 -17.20 9.96
CA GLY A 77 2.92 -16.22 10.29
C GLY A 77 3.15 -15.16 9.22
N THR A 78 2.36 -15.14 8.14
CA THR A 78 2.57 -14.21 7.01
C THR A 78 2.43 -12.75 7.47
N ARG A 79 3.46 -11.95 7.18
CA ARG A 79 3.50 -10.50 7.44
C ARG A 79 3.73 -9.74 6.13
N TYR A 80 3.23 -8.51 6.07
CA TYR A 80 3.39 -7.61 4.95
C TYR A 80 4.05 -6.32 5.44
N ARG A 81 5.08 -5.85 4.74
CA ARG A 81 5.80 -4.61 5.04
C ARG A 81 6.12 -3.84 3.76
N ALA A 82 6.45 -2.56 3.89
CA ALA A 82 7.01 -1.80 2.78
C ALA A 82 8.31 -2.46 2.28
N ALA A 83 8.54 -2.42 0.97
CA ALA A 83 9.70 -3.00 0.30
C ALA A 83 11.01 -2.38 0.80
#